data_AF-A0A5B7BE48-F1
#
_entry.id   AF-A0A5B7BE48-F1
#
_cell.length_a   1.000
_cell.length_b   1.000
_cell.length_c   1.000
_cell.angle_alpha   90.00
_cell.angle_beta   90.00
_cell.angle_gamma   90.00
#
_symmetry.space_group_name_H-M   'P 1'
#
loop_
_entity.id
_entity.type
_entity.pdbx_description
1 polymer ?
#
loop_
_entity_poly.entity_id
_entity_poly.type
_entity_poly.pdbx_seq_one_letter_code
_entity_poly.pdbx_strand_id
1 'polypeptide(L)'
;DDIAIKKLFSPDKPKDNAVLNGDFEEGPWTFRNASLGVLLPTNLDEETSSLPGWIVESNRAVRFIDSYHFTVPQAKRAIELLSGKEGIISQMVETTPNKQYSLTFSLGHAGDSCKQPLAVMAYAGDQAQSFHYTPNANISFQTANLNFTAKAERTRVAFCSVYYNTRSDDQSSLCGPV
;
A
#
# COMPACT_ATOMS: atom_id res chain seq x y z
N ASP A 1 -3.76 -21.79 18.06
CA ASP A 1 -4.26 -20.80 17.09
C ASP A 1 -4.85 -19.62 17.85
N ASP A 2 -4.34 -18.43 17.56
CA ASP A 2 -4.83 -17.18 18.16
C ASP A 2 -5.82 -16.52 17.21
N ILE A 3 -6.98 -16.11 17.72
CA ILE A 3 -8.01 -15.42 16.95
C ILE A 3 -8.23 -14.05 17.59
N ALA A 4 -8.24 -13.00 16.78
CA ALA A 4 -8.58 -11.65 17.21
C ALA A 4 -9.74 -11.11 16.38
N ILE A 5 -10.62 -10.36 17.06
CA ILE A 5 -11.70 -9.60 16.43
C ILE A 5 -11.48 -8.15 16.81
N LYS A 6 -11.35 -7.28 15.79
CA LYS A 6 -11.18 -5.84 15.97
C LYS A 6 -12.33 -5.14 15.25
N LYS A 7 -12.99 -4.22 15.95
CA LYS A 7 -13.89 -3.26 15.32
C LYS A 7 -13.06 -2.26 14.52
N LEU A 8 -13.32 -2.16 13.22
CA LEU A 8 -12.76 -1.13 12.37
C LEU A 8 -13.64 0.11 12.41
N PHE A 9 -13.01 1.27 12.40
CA PHE A 9 -13.70 2.56 12.34
C PHE A 9 -13.53 3.15 10.95
N SER A 10 -14.55 3.86 10.49
CA SER A 10 -14.44 4.67 9.28
C SER A 10 -13.48 5.84 9.56
N PRO A 11 -12.39 5.99 8.81
CA PRO A 11 -11.45 7.08 8.96
C PRO A 11 -12.13 8.43 8.70
N ASP A 12 -11.78 9.43 9.51
CA ASP A 12 -12.25 10.80 9.26
C ASP A 12 -11.71 11.33 7.94
N LYS A 13 -12.55 12.03 7.18
CA LYS A 13 -12.13 12.65 5.93
C LYS A 13 -11.14 13.79 6.22
N PRO A 14 -9.91 13.74 5.69
CA PRO A 14 -8.97 14.84 5.86
C PRO A 14 -9.49 16.12 5.21
N LYS A 15 -9.15 17.29 5.78
CA LYS A 15 -9.59 18.59 5.26
C LYS A 15 -8.94 18.94 3.91
N ASP A 16 -7.66 18.61 3.75
CA ASP A 16 -6.84 19.02 2.62
C ASP A 16 -6.26 17.84 1.82
N ASN A 17 -6.79 16.63 2.03
CA ASN A 17 -6.38 15.43 1.31
C ASN A 17 -7.61 14.64 0.87
N ALA A 18 -7.59 14.18 -0.39
CA ALA A 18 -8.68 13.41 -0.97
C ALA A 18 -8.64 11.93 -0.54
N VAL A 19 -7.47 11.44 -0.12
CA VAL A 19 -7.24 10.04 0.29
C VAL A 19 -7.65 9.85 1.75
N LEU A 20 -8.52 8.88 2.01
CA LEU A 20 -8.85 8.36 3.34
C LEU A 20 -7.82 7.30 3.76
N ASN A 21 -7.44 7.29 5.04
CA ASN A 21 -6.51 6.28 5.60
C ASN A 21 -5.24 6.13 4.76
N GLY A 22 -4.69 7.25 4.28
CA GLY A 22 -3.52 7.23 3.39
C GLY A 22 -2.21 6.84 4.08
N ASP A 23 -2.21 6.81 5.42
CA ASP A 23 -1.12 6.33 6.27
C ASP A 23 -1.32 4.86 6.72
N PHE A 24 -2.44 4.24 6.37
CA PHE A 24 -2.79 2.85 6.70
C PHE A 24 -2.84 2.53 8.20
N GLU A 25 -2.97 3.53 9.07
CA GLU A 25 -2.96 3.31 10.53
C GLU A 25 -4.24 2.59 11.01
N GLU A 26 -5.33 2.68 10.25
CA GLU A 26 -6.54 1.88 10.47
C GLU A 26 -6.54 0.63 9.59
N GLY A 27 -6.62 -0.54 10.22
CA GLY A 27 -6.50 -1.83 9.54
C GLY A 27 -6.72 -3.02 10.50
N PRO A 28 -6.48 -4.26 10.06
CA PRO A 28 -6.70 -5.45 10.88
C PRO A 28 -5.82 -5.47 12.13
N TRP A 29 -6.20 -6.32 13.09
CA TRP A 29 -5.40 -6.52 14.30
C TRP A 29 -4.06 -7.19 13.99
N THR A 30 -2.97 -6.68 14.56
CA THR A 30 -1.65 -7.32 14.52
C THR A 30 -1.26 -7.77 15.92
N PHE A 31 -0.84 -9.03 16.06
CA PHE A 31 -0.37 -9.57 17.32
C PHE A 31 1.09 -9.16 17.55
N ARG A 32 1.42 -8.70 18.76
CA ARG A 32 2.80 -8.32 19.13
C ARG A 32 3.81 -9.47 19.03
N ASN A 33 3.35 -10.72 19.08
CA ASN A 33 4.21 -11.90 19.05
C ASN A 33 4.17 -12.61 17.68
N ALA A 34 3.52 -12.03 16.66
CA ALA A 34 3.42 -12.60 15.33
C ALA A 34 4.06 -11.68 14.29
N SER A 35 5.16 -12.14 13.69
CA SER A 35 6.00 -11.33 12.80
C SER A 35 5.75 -11.54 11.31
N LEU A 36 4.63 -12.17 10.94
CA LEU A 36 4.33 -12.51 9.54
C LEU A 36 3.50 -11.44 8.82
N GLY A 37 3.01 -10.43 9.53
CA GLY A 37 1.99 -9.50 9.05
C GLY A 37 0.63 -10.18 8.87
N VAL A 38 -0.32 -9.45 8.29
CA VAL A 38 -1.68 -9.96 7.99
C VAL A 38 -1.88 -9.96 6.48
N LEU A 39 -2.12 -11.14 5.90
CA LEU A 39 -2.49 -11.25 4.49
C LEU A 39 -3.93 -10.77 4.32
N LEU A 40 -4.11 -9.81 3.42
CA LEU A 40 -5.42 -9.31 3.06
C LEU A 40 -5.95 -10.12 1.88
N PRO A 41 -7.15 -10.73 1.99
CA PRO A 41 -7.73 -11.51 0.91
C PRO A 41 -7.99 -10.67 -0.34
N THR A 42 -8.21 -11.37 -1.44
CA THR A 42 -8.40 -10.82 -2.78
C THR A 42 -9.83 -10.36 -3.01
N ASN A 43 -10.03 -9.46 -3.98
CA ASN A 43 -11.35 -8.99 -4.40
C ASN A 43 -12.20 -8.44 -3.24
N LEU A 44 -11.57 -7.66 -2.36
CA LEU A 44 -12.27 -6.95 -1.28
C LEU A 44 -12.68 -5.57 -1.78
N ASP A 45 -13.98 -5.31 -1.78
CA ASP A 45 -14.53 -3.99 -2.06
C ASP A 45 -14.38 -3.05 -0.85
N GLU A 46 -14.79 -1.79 -1.01
CA GLU A 46 -14.66 -0.76 0.02
C GLU A 46 -15.42 -1.10 1.31
N GLU A 47 -16.53 -1.84 1.22
CA GLU A 47 -17.39 -2.19 2.35
C GLU A 47 -16.87 -3.41 3.13
N THR A 48 -16.19 -4.33 2.45
CA THR A 48 -15.73 -5.61 3.02
C THR A 48 -14.23 -5.64 3.33
N SER A 49 -13.47 -4.68 2.80
CA SER A 49 -12.03 -4.57 3.05
C SER A 49 -11.72 -4.32 4.53
N SER A 50 -10.76 -5.06 5.07
CA SER A 50 -10.21 -4.78 6.40
C SER A 50 -9.23 -3.60 6.40
N LEU A 51 -9.07 -2.90 5.28
CA LEU A 51 -8.41 -1.60 5.17
C LEU A 51 -9.46 -0.53 4.82
N PRO A 52 -10.02 0.17 5.81
CA PRO A 52 -11.05 1.16 5.54
C PRO A 52 -10.59 2.21 4.53
N GLY A 53 -11.42 2.46 3.52
CA GLY A 53 -11.13 3.37 2.41
C GLY A 53 -10.27 2.78 1.28
N TRP A 54 -9.75 1.56 1.42
CA TRP A 54 -8.92 0.93 0.38
C TRP A 54 -9.51 -0.40 -0.08
N ILE A 55 -9.49 -0.59 -1.40
CA ILE A 55 -9.96 -1.78 -2.10
C ILE A 55 -8.75 -2.64 -2.44
N VAL A 56 -8.84 -3.96 -2.24
CA VAL A 56 -7.86 -4.92 -2.77
C VAL A 56 -8.44 -5.48 -4.07
N GLU A 57 -8.13 -4.83 -5.19
CA GLU A 57 -8.80 -5.06 -6.48
C GLU A 57 -8.39 -6.36 -7.18
N SER A 58 -7.47 -7.10 -6.60
CA SER A 58 -6.63 -8.01 -7.37
C SER A 58 -6.76 -9.46 -6.95
N ASN A 59 -6.36 -10.36 -7.86
CA ASN A 59 -6.38 -11.81 -7.66
C ASN A 59 -5.28 -12.33 -6.73
N ARG A 60 -4.40 -11.46 -6.24
CA ARG A 60 -3.38 -11.81 -5.24
C ARG A 60 -3.46 -10.89 -4.03
N ALA A 61 -3.08 -11.46 -2.88
CA ALA A 61 -3.08 -10.78 -1.60
C ALA A 61 -2.00 -9.70 -1.53
N VAL A 62 -2.27 -8.71 -0.70
CA VAL A 62 -1.27 -7.76 -0.17
C VAL A 62 -1.09 -8.03 1.31
N ARG A 63 -0.01 -7.53 1.91
CA ARG A 63 0.29 -7.76 3.33
C ARG A 63 0.21 -6.45 4.11
N PHE A 64 -0.61 -6.45 5.15
CA PHE A 64 -0.61 -5.41 6.16
C PHE A 64 0.50 -5.68 7.18
N ILE A 65 1.39 -4.72 7.38
CA ILE A 65 2.57 -4.87 8.24
C ILE A 65 2.58 -3.83 9.35
N ASP A 66 3.38 -4.09 10.39
CA ASP A 66 3.55 -3.19 11.52
C ASP A 66 5.03 -2.93 11.86
N SER A 67 5.27 -1.77 12.48
CA SER A 67 6.59 -1.28 12.83
C SER A 67 7.33 -2.08 13.92
N TYR A 68 6.67 -3.02 14.61
CA TYR A 68 7.35 -3.85 15.61
C TYR A 68 8.17 -4.96 14.93
N HIS A 69 7.79 -5.36 13.72
CA HIS A 69 8.39 -6.48 13.01
C HIS A 69 9.00 -6.09 11.66
N PHE A 70 8.54 -4.97 11.09
CA PHE A 70 8.93 -4.52 9.76
C PHE A 70 9.38 -3.07 9.79
N THR A 71 10.12 -2.70 8.76
CA THR A 71 10.42 -1.31 8.45
C THR A 71 9.21 -0.68 7.77
N VAL A 72 8.67 0.37 8.38
CA VAL A 72 7.54 1.13 7.83
C VAL A 72 7.96 2.59 7.57
N PRO A 73 7.51 3.22 6.47
CA PRO A 73 7.92 4.59 6.15
C PRO A 73 7.43 5.65 7.15
N GLN A 74 6.28 5.43 7.78
CA GLN A 74 5.65 6.39 8.69
C GLN A 74 4.91 5.66 9.81
N ALA A 75 4.89 6.28 10.99
CA ALA A 75 4.12 5.86 12.16
C ALA A 75 4.28 4.36 12.50
N LYS A 76 3.24 3.53 12.31
CA LYS A 76 3.24 2.15 12.81
C LYS A 76 2.75 1.11 11.81
N ARG A 77 2.15 1.50 10.68
CA ARG A 77 1.52 0.59 9.73
C ARG A 77 1.93 0.90 8.30
N ALA A 78 1.87 -0.10 7.44
CA ALA A 78 2.06 0.04 6.00
C ALA A 78 1.47 -1.16 5.26
N ILE A 79 1.45 -1.07 3.93
CA ILE A 79 1.07 -2.17 3.02
C ILE A 79 2.29 -2.59 2.22
N GLU A 80 2.48 -3.89 2.11
CA GLU A 80 3.46 -4.47 1.21
C GLU A 80 2.79 -5.19 0.03
N LEU A 81 3.29 -4.91 -1.17
CA LEU A 81 2.73 -5.35 -2.44
C LEU A 81 3.43 -6.63 -2.92
N LEU A 82 2.88 -7.79 -2.57
CA LEU A 82 3.56 -9.09 -2.69
C LEU A 82 3.70 -9.68 -4.10
N SER A 83 2.82 -9.30 -5.04
CA SER A 83 2.53 -10.16 -6.20
C SER A 83 2.56 -9.42 -7.55
N GLY A 84 3.58 -8.60 -7.78
CA GLY A 84 3.70 -7.84 -9.03
C GLY A 84 2.42 -7.05 -9.36
N LYS A 85 2.07 -6.99 -10.64
CA LYS A 85 0.88 -6.27 -11.13
C LYS A 85 -0.45 -6.97 -10.81
N GLU A 86 -0.42 -8.03 -10.00
CA GLU A 86 -1.59 -8.77 -9.52
C GLU A 86 -1.89 -8.51 -8.03
N GLY A 87 -1.10 -7.68 -7.34
CA GLY A 87 -1.38 -7.18 -5.99
C GLY A 87 -1.65 -5.68 -6.06
N ILE A 88 -2.92 -5.29 -6.22
CA ILE A 88 -3.33 -3.90 -6.46
C ILE A 88 -4.17 -3.43 -5.28
N ILE A 89 -3.75 -2.34 -4.64
CA ILE A 89 -4.60 -1.55 -3.75
C ILE A 89 -5.10 -0.31 -4.48
N SER A 90 -6.32 0.10 -4.21
CA SER A 90 -6.89 1.29 -4.82
C SER A 90 -7.87 2.03 -3.91
N GLN A 91 -8.15 3.27 -4.27
CA GLN A 91 -9.22 4.07 -3.67
C GLN A 91 -9.84 4.97 -4.74
N MET A 92 -11.17 5.12 -4.71
CA MET A 92 -11.89 6.10 -5.52
C MET A 92 -12.00 7.41 -4.75
N VAL A 93 -11.12 8.36 -5.04
CA VAL A 93 -11.06 9.65 -4.34
C VAL A 93 -11.87 10.74 -5.06
N GLU A 94 -12.44 11.66 -4.29
CA GLU A 94 -13.13 12.84 -4.83
C GLU A 94 -12.13 13.81 -5.44
N THR A 95 -12.39 14.26 -6.66
CA THR A 95 -11.57 15.21 -7.42
C THR A 95 -12.45 16.24 -8.12
N THR A 96 -11.84 17.14 -8.91
CA THR A 96 -12.59 18.11 -9.72
C THR A 96 -12.04 18.04 -11.13
N PRO A 97 -12.87 17.88 -12.17
CA PRO A 97 -12.43 17.83 -13.55
C PRO A 97 -11.54 19.02 -13.92
N ASN A 98 -10.49 18.76 -14.71
CA ASN A 98 -9.51 19.74 -15.19
C ASN A 98 -8.66 20.43 -14.11
N LYS A 99 -8.72 19.98 -12.85
CA LYS A 99 -7.84 20.46 -11.79
C LYS A 99 -6.60 19.57 -11.66
N GLN A 100 -5.45 20.19 -11.44
CA GLN A 100 -4.19 19.51 -11.18
C GLN A 100 -4.10 19.06 -9.72
N TYR A 101 -3.58 17.87 -9.52
CA TYR A 101 -3.36 17.23 -8.24
C TYR A 101 -1.96 16.59 -8.20
N SER A 102 -1.45 16.33 -7.00
CA SER A 102 -0.21 15.59 -6.78
C SER A 102 -0.47 14.44 -5.81
N LEU A 103 -0.35 13.21 -6.29
CA LEU A 103 -0.38 12.02 -5.45
C LEU A 103 1.02 11.80 -4.90
N THR A 104 1.22 12.07 -3.61
CA THR A 104 2.51 11.90 -2.92
C THR A 104 2.45 10.68 -2.02
N PHE A 105 3.49 9.85 -2.06
CA PHE A 105 3.56 8.60 -1.29
C PHE A 105 5.02 8.27 -0.95
N SER A 106 5.20 7.43 0.07
CA SER A 106 6.50 6.84 0.39
C SER A 106 6.55 5.41 -0.12
N LEU A 107 7.71 4.99 -0.60
CA LEU A 107 7.97 3.60 -0.99
C LEU A 107 9.33 3.12 -0.49
N GLY A 108 9.44 1.86 -0.11
CA GLY A 108 10.65 1.31 0.50
C GLY A 108 10.69 -0.22 0.54
N HIS A 109 11.49 -0.75 1.47
CA HIS A 109 11.55 -2.19 1.76
C HIS A 109 11.07 -2.48 3.19
N ALA A 110 10.45 -3.65 3.41
CA ALA A 110 9.97 -4.07 4.73
C ALA A 110 11.10 -4.53 5.67
N GLY A 111 12.30 -4.79 5.14
CA GLY A 111 13.43 -5.32 5.91
C GLY A 111 13.31 -6.83 6.18
N ASP A 112 12.52 -7.52 5.37
CA ASP A 112 12.17 -8.94 5.46
C ASP A 112 12.97 -9.80 4.47
N SER A 113 14.17 -9.34 4.09
CA SER A 113 15.04 -10.02 3.12
C SER A 113 14.49 -10.06 1.69
N CYS A 114 13.56 -9.17 1.32
CA CYS A 114 13.03 -9.11 -0.03
C CYS A 114 14.10 -8.73 -1.08
N LYS A 115 14.19 -9.53 -2.16
CA LYS A 115 15.20 -9.32 -3.21
C LYS A 115 14.92 -8.03 -3.99
N GLN A 116 15.95 -7.22 -4.19
CA GLN A 116 15.92 -6.07 -5.10
C GLN A 116 16.09 -6.51 -6.57
N PRO A 117 15.61 -5.72 -7.56
CA PRO A 117 15.03 -4.38 -7.43
C PRO A 117 13.59 -4.36 -6.90
N LEU A 118 13.21 -3.27 -6.23
CA LEU A 118 11.84 -2.98 -5.80
C LEU A 118 11.32 -1.75 -6.56
N ALA A 119 10.06 -1.77 -6.97
CA ALA A 119 9.42 -0.64 -7.63
C ALA A 119 7.90 -0.69 -7.50
N VAL A 120 7.29 0.47 -7.34
CA VAL A 120 5.84 0.66 -7.29
C VAL A 120 5.38 1.32 -8.57
N MET A 121 4.32 0.78 -9.17
CA MET A 121 3.56 1.48 -10.20
C MET A 121 2.41 2.23 -9.52
N ALA A 122 2.40 3.56 -9.66
CA ALA A 122 1.32 4.40 -9.16
C ALA A 122 0.40 4.83 -10.31
N TYR A 123 -0.90 4.83 -10.06
CA TYR A 123 -1.93 5.23 -11.01
C TYR A 123 -2.81 6.34 -10.41
N ALA A 124 -3.19 7.30 -11.23
CA ALA A 124 -4.21 8.31 -10.94
C ALA A 124 -5.09 8.47 -12.19
N GLY A 125 -6.22 7.77 -12.21
CA GLY A 125 -7.04 7.62 -13.42
C GLY A 125 -6.28 6.88 -14.51
N ASP A 126 -6.10 7.52 -15.66
CA ASP A 126 -5.36 6.99 -16.80
C ASP A 126 -3.88 7.41 -16.84
N GLN A 127 -3.44 8.21 -15.87
CA GLN A 127 -2.05 8.65 -15.73
C GLN A 127 -1.32 7.70 -14.78
N ALA A 128 -0.15 7.21 -15.18
CA ALA A 128 0.61 6.23 -14.41
C ALA A 128 2.10 6.41 -14.56
N GLN A 129 2.86 6.08 -13.51
CA GLN A 129 4.32 6.13 -13.52
C GLN A 129 4.91 5.04 -12.62
N SER A 130 6.02 4.45 -13.08
CA SER A 130 6.83 3.51 -12.31
C SER A 130 7.88 4.26 -11.48
N PHE A 131 7.97 3.94 -10.20
CA PHE A 131 8.91 4.53 -9.26
C PHE A 131 9.78 3.43 -8.68
N HIS A 132 11.07 3.44 -9.04
CA HIS A 132 12.04 2.46 -8.57
C HIS A 132 12.61 2.90 -7.23
N TYR A 133 12.63 1.98 -6.27
CA TYR A 133 13.29 2.19 -5.01
C TYR A 133 14.81 2.22 -5.21
N THR A 134 15.43 3.30 -4.78
CA THR A 134 16.89 3.45 -4.75
C THR A 134 17.34 3.46 -3.29
N PRO A 135 18.08 2.43 -2.85
CA PRO A 135 18.56 2.37 -1.46
C PRO A 135 19.42 3.58 -1.15
N ASN A 136 19.11 4.25 -0.04
CA ASN A 136 19.96 5.28 0.54
C ASN A 136 20.47 4.77 1.89
N ALA A 137 21.76 4.91 2.18
CA ALA A 137 22.42 4.30 3.33
C ALA A 137 21.78 4.62 4.69
N ASN A 138 21.05 5.73 4.79
CA ASN A 138 20.45 6.19 6.05
C ASN A 138 18.91 6.10 6.08
N ILE A 139 18.24 5.80 4.97
CA ILE A 139 16.76 5.84 4.88
C ILE A 139 16.26 4.62 4.09
N SER A 140 15.43 3.82 4.75
CA SER A 140 14.82 2.59 4.21
C SER A 140 13.65 2.83 3.24
N PHE A 141 13.29 4.09 3.03
CA PHE A 141 12.21 4.53 2.16
C PHE A 141 12.60 5.81 1.40
N GLN A 142 11.86 6.12 0.35
CA GLN A 142 11.95 7.37 -0.38
C GLN A 142 10.54 7.91 -0.62
N THR A 143 10.41 9.22 -0.75
CA THR A 143 9.16 9.86 -1.15
C THR A 143 9.13 10.08 -2.65
N ALA A 144 7.99 9.79 -3.27
CA ALA A 144 7.73 9.99 -4.68
C ALA A 144 6.40 10.73 -4.87
N ASN A 145 6.22 11.34 -6.04
CA ASN A 145 4.96 11.95 -6.41
C ASN A 145 4.59 11.70 -7.87
N LEU A 146 3.29 11.55 -8.10
CA LEU A 146 2.66 11.50 -9.43
C LEU A 146 1.77 12.73 -9.57
N ASN A 147 2.18 13.66 -10.43
CA ASN A 147 1.34 14.80 -10.79
C ASN A 147 0.33 14.36 -11.86
N PHE A 148 -0.93 14.70 -11.67
CA PHE A 148 -1.99 14.34 -12.61
C PHE A 148 -3.06 15.42 -12.72
N THR A 149 -3.73 15.47 -13.87
CA THR A 149 -4.95 16.28 -14.05
C THR A 149 -6.17 15.38 -13.96
N ALA A 150 -7.09 15.69 -13.05
CA ALA A 150 -8.31 14.90 -12.89
C ALA A 150 -9.25 15.08 -14.08
N LYS A 151 -9.86 13.98 -14.54
CA LYS A 151 -10.78 13.97 -15.70
C LYS A 151 -12.26 13.94 -15.31
N ALA A 152 -12.55 13.63 -14.05
CA ALA A 152 -13.90 13.46 -13.52
C ALA A 152 -13.97 13.94 -12.06
N GLU A 153 -15.19 13.97 -11.51
CA GLU A 153 -15.45 14.27 -10.10
C GLU A 153 -14.88 13.20 -9.15
N ARG A 154 -14.53 12.01 -9.67
CA ARG A 154 -13.80 10.99 -8.92
C ARG A 154 -12.64 10.44 -9.73
N THR A 155 -11.52 10.20 -9.07
CA THR A 155 -10.32 9.61 -9.67
C THR A 155 -9.92 8.35 -8.92
N ARG A 156 -9.66 7.27 -9.65
CA ARG A 156 -9.08 6.06 -9.06
C ARG A 156 -7.59 6.28 -8.82
N VAL A 157 -7.16 6.24 -7.57
CA VAL A 157 -5.72 6.13 -7.22
C VAL A 157 -5.40 4.69 -6.89
N ALA A 158 -4.26 4.19 -7.36
CA ALA A 158 -3.87 2.80 -7.10
C ALA A 158 -2.37 2.58 -7.12
N PHE A 159 -1.96 1.51 -6.44
CA PHE A 159 -0.58 1.07 -6.35
C PHE A 159 -0.49 -0.43 -6.58
N CYS A 160 0.53 -0.86 -7.33
CA CYS A 160 0.90 -2.26 -7.44
C CYS A 160 2.42 -2.41 -7.57
N SER A 161 2.94 -3.59 -7.24
CA SER A 161 4.36 -3.87 -7.47
C SER A 161 4.63 -3.99 -8.97
N VAL A 162 5.78 -3.51 -9.42
CA VAL A 162 6.23 -3.71 -10.81
C VAL A 162 6.77 -5.13 -11.01
N TYR A 163 7.35 -5.72 -9.97
CA TYR A 163 8.09 -6.97 -10.03
C TYR A 163 7.44 -8.06 -9.17
N TYR A 164 7.70 -9.31 -9.54
CA TYR A 164 7.43 -10.46 -8.67
C TYR A 164 8.68 -10.74 -7.85
N ASN A 165 8.72 -10.23 -6.62
CA ASN A 165 9.86 -10.43 -5.72
C ASN A 165 9.61 -11.62 -4.80
N THR A 166 10.71 -12.28 -4.45
CA THR A 166 10.74 -13.30 -3.40
C THR A 166 11.78 -12.93 -2.37
N ARG A 167 11.63 -13.45 -1.15
CA ARG A 167 12.65 -13.30 -0.12
C ARG A 167 13.93 -14.04 -0.51
N SER A 168 15.06 -13.57 0.01
CA SER A 168 16.39 -14.11 -0.29
C SER A 168 16.81 -15.26 0.62
N ASP A 169 16.23 -15.35 1.81
CA ASP A 169 16.52 -16.38 2.81
C ASP A 169 15.82 -17.71 2.54
N ASP A 170 14.56 -17.69 2.09
CA ASP A 170 13.79 -18.90 1.74
C ASP A 170 13.54 -19.11 0.24
N GLN A 171 13.91 -18.11 -0.58
CA GLN A 171 13.82 -18.12 -2.04
C GLN A 171 12.43 -18.39 -2.63
N SER A 172 11.37 -18.36 -1.83
CA SER A 172 10.04 -18.84 -2.23
C SER A 172 8.90 -17.98 -1.71
N SER A 173 9.06 -17.36 -0.54
CA SER A 173 8.04 -16.46 -0.01
C SER A 173 7.95 -15.19 -0.85
N LEU A 174 6.74 -14.85 -1.27
CA LEU A 174 6.45 -13.59 -1.94
C LEU A 174 6.66 -12.41 -0.98
N CYS A 175 7.21 -11.33 -1.52
CA CYS A 175 7.45 -10.06 -0.84
C CYS A 175 7.41 -8.94 -1.88
N GLY A 176 7.53 -7.69 -1.45
CA GLY A 176 7.63 -6.60 -2.41
C GLY A 176 7.95 -5.24 -1.79
N PRO A 177 7.74 -4.15 -2.56
CA PRO A 177 7.84 -2.82 -2.02
C PRO A 177 6.74 -2.59 -0.97
N VAL A 178 7.11 -1.81 0.04
CA VAL A 178 6.22 -1.19 1.03
C VAL A 178 5.90 0.22 0.59
#